data_AF-A0A7V8BDQ5-F1
#
_entry.id   AF-A0A7V8BDQ5-F1
#
_cell.length_a   1.000
_cell.length_b   1.000
_cell.length_c   1.000
_cell.angle_alpha   90.00
_cell.angle_beta   90.00
_cell.angle_gamma   90.00
#
_symmetry.space_group_name_H-M   'P 1'
#
loop_
_entity.id
_entity.type
_entity.pdbx_description
1 polymer ?
#
loop_
_entity_poly.entity_id
_entity_poly.type
_entity_poly.pdbx_seq_one_letter_code
_entity_poly.pdbx_strand_id
1 'polypeptide(L)' 'MEQRLLAAQALGENELLDLASQRAKAVENWLLEKGHVSKERLFVLAPKVEAATEPGKDGMKARFALK' A
#
# COMPACT_ATOMS: atom_id res chain seq x y z
N MET A 1 -4.30 -26.10 -3.41
CA MET A 1 -4.25 -24.67 -3.06
C MET A 1 -3.06 -24.33 -2.15
N GLU A 2 -2.09 -25.22 -1.94
CA GLU A 2 -1.06 -25.03 -0.91
C GLU A 2 0.31 -24.56 -1.45
N GLN A 3 0.55 -24.67 -2.76
CA GLN A 3 1.82 -24.26 -3.39
C GLN A 3 1.97 -22.74 -3.61
N ARG A 4 0.92 -21.94 -3.36
CA ARG A 4 0.99 -20.48 -3.50
C ARG A 4 1.56 -19.76 -2.26
N LEU A 5 1.56 -20.42 -1.10
CA LEU A 5 2.07 -19.86 0.16
C LEU A 5 3.60 -19.94 0.28
N LEU A 6 4.24 -20.89 -0.40
CA LEU A 6 5.71 -21.06 -0.39
C LEU A 6 6.42 -20.15 -1.41
N ALA A 7 5.65 -19.49 -2.28
CA ALA A 7 6.15 -18.55 -3.30
C ALA A 7 6.22 -17.11 -2.79
N ALA A 8 6.20 -16.88 -1.48
CA ALA A 8 6.72 -15.64 -0.89
C ALA A 8 8.26 -15.65 -0.98
N GLN A 9 8.75 -15.87 -2.19
CA GLN A 9 10.11 -15.65 -2.63
C GLN A 9 10.45 -14.20 -2.28
N ALA A 10 11.64 -13.96 -1.72
CA ALA A 10 12.05 -12.67 -1.19
C ALA A 10 11.76 -11.55 -2.20
N LEU A 11 10.63 -10.87 -1.99
CA LEU A 11 10.16 -9.78 -2.85
C LEU A 11 11.21 -8.69 -2.78
N GLY A 12 11.74 -8.30 -3.94
CA GLY A 12 12.69 -7.21 -4.02
C GLY A 12 12.06 -5.92 -3.50
N GLU A 13 12.87 -4.99 -3.00
CA GLU A 13 12.40 -3.69 -2.51
C GLU A 13 11.52 -2.94 -3.54
N ASN A 14 11.83 -3.11 -4.83
CA ASN A 14 11.03 -2.56 -5.93
C ASN A 14 9.63 -3.17 -6.05
N GLU A 15 9.47 -4.47 -5.81
CA GLU A 15 8.16 -5.13 -5.84
C GLU A 15 7.30 -4.69 -4.65
N LEU A 16 7.93 -4.44 -3.51
CA LEU A 16 7.25 -3.91 -2.33
C LEU A 16 6.80 -2.45 -2.53
N LEU A 17 7.62 -1.64 -3.20
CA LEU A 17 7.27 -0.27 -3.57
C LEU A 17 6.11 -0.21 -4.58
N ASP A 18 6.13 -1.09 -5.58
CA ASP A 18 5.05 -1.19 -6.57
C ASP A 18 3.75 -1.63 -5.91
N LEU A 19 3.80 -2.65 -5.05
CA LEU A 19 2.65 -3.13 -4.28
C LEU A 19 2.07 -2.05 -3.35
N ALA A 20 2.92 -1.28 -2.68
CA ALA A 20 2.47 -0.18 -1.83
C ALA A 20 1.79 0.93 -2.66
N SER A 21 2.31 1.22 -3.85
CA SER A 21 1.72 2.18 -4.78
C SER A 21 0.35 1.71 -5.29
N GLN A 22 0.24 0.44 -5.68
CA GLN A 22 -1.03 -0.16 -6.10
C GLN A 22 -2.09 -0.08 -5.00
N ARG A 23 -1.71 -0.35 -3.74
CA ARG A 23 -2.61 -0.25 -2.59
C ARG A 23 -3.08 1.18 -2.34
N ALA A 24 -2.19 2.16 -2.41
CA ALA A 24 -2.56 3.56 -2.24
C ALA A 24 -3.57 4.00 -3.31
N LYS A 25 -3.35 3.61 -4.57
CA LYS A 25 -4.26 3.90 -5.69
C LYS A 25 -5.62 3.22 -5.56
N ALA A 26 -5.65 1.98 -5.09
CA ALA A 26 -6.90 1.26 -4.84
C ALA A 26 -7.76 1.99 -3.79
N VAL A 27 -7.13 2.50 -2.73
CA VAL A 27 -7.85 3.26 -1.71
C VAL A 27 -8.27 4.65 -2.20
N GLU A 28 -7.42 5.34 -2.96
CA GLU A 28 -7.79 6.61 -3.62
C GLU A 28 -9.05 6.45 -4.45
N ASN A 29 -9.09 5.45 -5.34
CA ASN A 29 -10.27 5.17 -6.15
C ASN A 29 -11.51 4.90 -5.28
N TRP A 30 -11.36 4.10 -4.22
CA TRP A 30 -12.48 3.82 -3.32
C TRP A 30 -13.00 5.08 -2.61
N LEU A 31 -12.11 5.98 -2.18
CA LEU A 31 -12.48 7.24 -1.52
C LEU A 31 -13.17 8.22 -2.48
N LEU A 32 -12.75 8.23 -3.75
CA LEU A 32 -13.40 9.02 -4.80
C LEU A 32 -14.80 8.48 -5.14
N GLU A 33 -14.91 7.17 -5.36
CA GLU A 33 -16.13 6.53 -5.88
C GLU A 33 -17.18 6.22 -4.80
N LYS A 34 -16.73 5.76 -3.63
CA LYS A 34 -17.62 5.33 -2.53
C LYS A 34 -17.60 6.31 -1.37
N GLY A 35 -16.42 6.86 -1.06
CA GLY A 35 -16.25 7.85 0.00
C GLY A 35 -16.76 9.25 -0.32
N HIS A 36 -17.06 9.54 -1.60
CA HIS A 36 -17.44 10.88 -2.09
C HIS A 36 -16.48 11.99 -1.64
N VAL A 37 -15.20 11.65 -1.49
CA VAL A 37 -14.15 12.61 -1.13
C VAL A 37 -13.69 13.29 -2.40
N SER A 38 -13.84 14.63 -2.50
CA SER A 38 -13.27 15.38 -3.62
C SER A 38 -11.77 15.13 -3.76
N LYS A 39 -11.32 14.93 -5.00
CA LYS A 39 -9.91 14.71 -5.35
C LYS A 39 -8.98 15.79 -4.79
N GLU A 40 -9.46 17.02 -4.68
CA GLU A 40 -8.75 18.18 -4.15
C GLU A 40 -8.33 18.01 -2.68
N ARG A 41 -9.00 17.13 -1.93
CA ARG A 41 -8.73 16.84 -0.52
C ARG A 41 -7.91 15.57 -0.32
N LEU A 42 -7.60 14.86 -1.40
CA LEU A 42 -6.89 13.61 -1.34
C LEU A 42 -5.43 13.80 -1.76
N PHE A 43 -4.51 13.46 -0.87
CA PHE A 43 -3.07 13.54 -1.12
C PHE A 43 -2.45 12.16 -0.90
N VAL A 44 -1.97 11.56 -1.98
CA VAL A 44 -1.24 10.29 -1.93
C VAL A 44 0.24 10.59 -1.71
N LEU A 45 0.79 10.09 -0.60
CA LEU A 45 2.22 10.20 -0.29
C LEU A 45 2.98 9.02 -0.89
N ALA A 46 4.26 9.26 -1.25
CA ALA A 46 5.13 8.20 -1.74
C ALA A 46 5.28 7.08 -0.71
N PRO A 47 5.30 5.80 -1.14
CA PRO A 47 5.38 4.67 -0.23
C PRO A 47 6.72 4.68 0.52
N LYS A 48 6.66 4.78 1.85
CA LYS A 48 7.83 4.65 2.72
C LYS A 48 8.04 3.17 3.03
N VAL A 49 8.81 2.49 2.19
CA VAL A 49 9.25 1.10 2.45
C VAL A 49 10.60 1.19 3.15
N GLU A 50 10.60 1.46 4.46
CA GLU A 50 11.80 1.25 5.27
C GLU A 50 12.02 -0.26 5.38
N ALA A 51 13.27 -0.69 5.12
CA ALA A 51 13.69 -2.08 5.29
C ALA A 51 13.28 -2.53 6.69
N ALA A 52 12.30 -3.42 6.73
CA ALA A 52 11.58 -3.82 7.92
C ALA A 52 12.55 -4.28 9.02
N THR A 53 12.79 -3.46 10.05
CA THR A 53 13.42 -3.91 11.30
C THR A 53 12.51 -4.87 12.07
N GLU A 54 11.23 -4.99 11.68
CA GLU A 54 10.28 -5.97 12.20
C GLU A 54 9.43 -6.54 11.05
N PRO A 55 9.33 -7.88 10.91
CA PRO A 55 8.48 -8.49 9.89
C PRO A 55 7.02 -8.05 10.07
N GLY A 56 6.49 -7.32 9.08
CA GLY A 56 5.05 -7.06 8.94
C GLY A 56 4.53 -5.63 9.14
N LYS A 57 5.36 -4.60 9.33
CA LYS A 57 4.81 -3.31 9.81
C LYS A 57 4.54 -2.18 8.82
N ASP A 58 5.34 -1.93 7.78
CA ASP A 58 5.15 -0.66 7.03
C ASP A 58 4.88 -0.80 5.52
N GLY A 59 5.33 -1.88 4.86
CA GLY A 59 4.98 -2.14 3.45
C GLY A 59 3.59 -2.74 3.23
N MET A 60 2.87 -3.15 4.29
CA MET A 60 1.68 -4.00 4.20
C MET A 60 0.33 -3.28 4.31
N LYS A 61 0.30 -1.97 4.62
CA LYS A 61 -0.92 -1.24 4.92
C LYS A 61 -0.93 0.16 4.31
N ALA A 62 -2.10 0.64 3.90
CA ALA A 62 -2.32 2.05 3.61
C ALA A 62 -2.68 2.77 4.91
N ARG A 63 -2.00 3.89 5.23
CA ARG A 63 -2.28 4.72 6.40
C ARG A 63 -2.95 6.01 5.96
N PHE A 64 -3.97 6.43 6.70
CA PHE A 64 -4.66 7.71 6.49
C PHE A 64 -4.34 8.63 7.65
N ALA A 65 -4.14 9.91 7.36
CA ALA A 65 -4.09 10.96 8.37
C ALA A 65 -5.05 12.06 7.90
N LEU A 66 -5.98 12.43 8.78
CA LEU A 66 -6.84 13.58 8.58
C LEU A 66 -6.22 14.75 9.33
N LYS A 67 -6.16 15.91 8.71
CA LYS A 67 -5.70 17.15 9.31
C LYS A 67 -6.82 18.17 9.33
#